data_AF-A0A351ETV2-F1
#
_entry.id   AF-A0A351ETV2-F1
#
_cell.length_a   1.000
_cell.length_b   1.000
_cell.length_c   1.000
_cell.angle_alpha   90.00
_cell.angle_beta   90.00
_cell.angle_gamma   90.00
#
_symmetry.space_group_name_H-M   'P 1'
#
loop_
_entity.id
_entity.type
_entity.pdbx_description
1 polymer ?
#
loop_
_entity_poly.entity_id
_entity_poly.type
_entity_poly.pdbx_seq_one_letter_code
_entity_poly.pdbx_strand_id
1 'polypeptide(L)' 'MSIIAGIRAMETGKLAAIAGTNVVDPEASFDVAVHRPREMDVGVFQVNSFGFGGQNASVIISREANHAGS' A
#
# COMPACT_ATOMS: atom_id res chain seq x y z
N MET A 1 -5.93 9.55 2.82
CA MET A 1 -4.53 9.68 2.37
C MET A 1 -3.97 8.38 1.81
N SER A 2 -4.20 7.23 2.44
CA SER A 2 -3.63 5.94 2.01
C SER A 2 -3.96 5.54 0.56
N ILE A 3 -5.18 5.78 0.09
CA ILE A 3 -5.54 5.52 -1.32
C ILE A 3 -4.70 6.38 -2.28
N ILE A 4 -4.55 7.67 -2.00
CA ILE A 4 -3.73 8.58 -2.83
C ILE A 4 -2.26 8.13 -2.83
N ALA A 5 -1.74 7.72 -1.67
CA ALA A 5 -0.38 7.19 -1.57
C ALA A 5 -0.20 5.88 -2.37
N GLY A 6 -1.19 4.98 -2.34
CA GLY A 6 -1.19 3.76 -3.13
C GLY A 6 -1.24 4.04 -4.64
N ILE A 7 -2.09 4.99 -5.07
CA ILE A 7 -2.15 5.44 -6.47
C ILE A 7 -0.81 6.05 -6.89
N ARG A 8 -0.17 6.86 -6.03
CA ARG A 8 1.14 7.45 -6.33
C ARG A 8 2.24 6.40 -6.39
N ALA A 9 2.22 5.39 -5.52
CA ALA A 9 3.15 4.27 -5.55
C ALA A 9 2.98 3.46 -6.84
N MET A 10 1.74 3.22 -7.26
CA MET A 10 1.40 2.65 -8.56
C MET A 10 1.93 3.51 -9.71
N GLU A 11 1.67 4.82 -9.73
CA GLU A 11 2.16 5.71 -10.80
C GLU A 11 3.70 5.76 -10.90
N THR A 12 4.39 5.83 -9.76
CA THR A 12 5.84 6.10 -9.73
C THR A 12 6.71 4.87 -9.59
N GLY A 13 6.12 3.70 -9.29
CA GLY A 13 6.87 2.48 -8.95
C GLY A 13 7.61 2.57 -7.62
N LYS A 14 7.20 3.47 -6.71
CA LYS A 14 7.90 3.71 -5.43
C LYS A 14 6.97 3.61 -4.24
N LEU A 15 7.19 2.60 -3.40
CA LEU A 15 6.53 2.45 -2.12
C LEU A 15 7.23 3.31 -1.06
N ALA A 16 6.49 4.21 -0.42
CA ALA A 16 7.00 5.01 0.69
C ALA A 16 7.38 4.13 1.89
N ALA A 17 8.43 4.51 2.62
CA ALA A 17 8.76 3.89 3.88
C ALA A 17 7.88 4.39 5.03
N ILE A 18 7.66 3.54 6.02
CA ILE A 18 7.04 3.87 7.29
C ILE A 18 8.05 4.66 8.12
N ALA A 19 7.84 5.97 8.18
CA ALA A 19 8.69 6.88 8.94
C ALA A 19 8.55 6.63 10.45
N GLY A 20 9.66 6.77 11.19
CA GLY A 20 9.69 6.63 12.65
C GLY A 20 9.82 5.19 13.15
N THR A 21 9.72 4.17 12.28
CA THR A 21 9.93 2.77 12.64
C THR A 21 11.34 2.31 12.26
N ASN A 22 12.16 1.96 13.25
CA ASN A 22 13.51 1.43 13.05
C ASN A 22 13.65 -0.06 13.41
N VAL A 23 12.76 -0.56 14.27
CA VAL A 23 12.70 -1.96 14.68
C VAL A 23 11.26 -2.40 14.48
N VAL A 24 11.07 -3.39 13.63
CA VAL A 24 9.75 -4.00 13.37
C VAL A 24 9.43 -4.96 14.51
N ASP A 25 8.17 -4.97 14.96
CA ASP A 25 7.71 -5.89 15.99
C ASP A 25 7.91 -7.36 15.54
N PRO A 26 8.52 -8.24 16.35
CA PRO A 26 8.66 -9.65 16.02
C PRO A 26 7.33 -10.37 15.74
N GLU A 27 6.20 -9.89 16.28
CA GLU A 27 4.87 -10.45 16.01
C GLU A 27 4.30 -10.00 14.65
N ALA A 28 4.84 -8.92 14.05
CA ALA A 28 4.49 -8.51 12.70
C ALA A 28 5.13 -9.46 11.68
N SER A 29 4.46 -10.59 11.45
CA SER A 29 4.87 -11.68 10.53
C SER A 29 4.75 -11.33 9.04
N PHE A 30 4.82 -10.05 8.69
CA PHE A 30 4.75 -9.53 7.33
C PHE A 30 5.84 -8.50 7.07
N ASP A 31 6.18 -8.31 5.81
CA ASP A 31 7.21 -7.38 5.40
C ASP A 31 6.74 -5.92 5.55
N VAL A 32 7.48 -5.14 6.34
CA VAL A 32 7.21 -3.72 6.58
C VAL A 32 8.29 -2.87 5.91
N ALA A 33 7.87 -1.94 5.04
CA ALA A 33 8.78 -1.03 4.37
C ALA A 33 9.36 0.02 5.33
N VAL A 34 10.50 -0.27 5.96
CA VAL A 34 11.20 0.64 6.88
C VAL A 34 12.48 1.23 6.26
N HIS A 35 13.03 2.27 6.91
CA HIS A 35 14.29 2.97 6.61
C HIS A 35 14.37 3.76 5.30
N ARG A 36 13.96 3.20 4.15
CA ARG A 36 14.03 3.85 2.84
C ARG A 36 12.88 3.44 1.92
N PRO A 37 12.42 4.34 1.02
CA PRO A 37 11.46 3.96 -0.01
C PRO A 37 11.96 2.76 -0.83
N ARG A 38 11.02 1.94 -1.32
CA ARG A 38 11.31 0.74 -2.11
C ARG A 38 10.84 0.92 -3.55
N GLU A 39 11.68 0.55 -4.50
CA GLU A 39 11.28 0.42 -5.90
C GLU A 39 10.42 -0.86 -6.03
N MET A 40 9.19 -0.72 -6.50
CA MET A 40 8.23 -1.80 -6.62
C MET A 40 7.20 -1.47 -7.71
N ASP A 41 7.03 -2.37 -8.68
CA ASP A 41 5.93 -2.25 -9.64
C ASP A 41 4.61 -2.66 -8.98
N VAL A 42 3.74 -1.69 -8.72
CA VAL A 42 2.46 -1.90 -8.04
C VAL A 42 1.34 -2.00 -9.07
N GLY A 43 0.95 -3.23 -9.42
CA GLY A 43 -0.22 -3.48 -10.29
C GLY A 43 -1.56 -3.46 -9.54
N VAL A 44 -1.53 -3.84 -8.26
CA VAL A 44 -2.69 -3.88 -7.36
C VAL A 44 -2.24 -3.53 -5.94
N PHE A 45 -3.08 -2.84 -5.17
CA PHE A 45 -2.86 -2.62 -3.75
C PHE A 45 -4.17 -2.64 -2.96
N GLN A 46 -4.05 -2.84 -1.65
CA GLN A 46 -5.15 -2.84 -0.70
C GLN A 46 -4.96 -1.75 0.35
N VAL A 47 -6.05 -1.09 0.74
CA VAL A 47 -6.09 -0.19 1.88
C VAL A 47 -7.09 -0.74 2.89
N ASN A 48 -6.61 -1.00 4.10
CA ASN A 48 -7.44 -1.34 5.25
C ASN A 48 -7.65 -0.10 6.13
N SER A 49 -8.85 0.03 6.67
CA SER A 49 -9.21 1.09 7.62
C SER A 49 -10.03 0.48 8.76
N PHE A 50 -9.52 0.57 9.98
CA PHE A 50 -10.17 0.07 11.19
C PHE A 50 -10.42 1.24 12.13
N GLY A 51 -11.70 1.59 12.31
CA GLY A 51 -12.15 2.74 13.09
C GLY A 51 -12.81 2.35 14.40
N PHE A 52 -13.02 3.34 15.27
CA PHE A 52 -13.75 3.17 16.52
C PHE A 52 -15.18 2.64 16.31
N GLY A 53 -15.70 1.93 17.31
CA GLY A 53 -17.03 1.31 17.24
C GLY A 53 -17.06 0.05 16.36
N GLY A 54 -15.91 -0.57 16.10
CA GLY A 54 -15.82 -1.83 15.36
C GLY A 54 -16.00 -1.68 13.84
N GLN A 55 -15.80 -0.47 13.30
CA GLN A 55 -15.97 -0.20 11.88
C GLN A 55 -14.74 -0.67 11.11
N ASN A 56 -14.89 -1.72 10.31
CA ASN A 56 -13.82 -2.28 9.49
C ASN A 56 -14.16 -2.14 8.01
N ALA A 57 -13.26 -1.54 7.24
CA ALA A 57 -13.39 -1.40 5.80
C ALA A 57 -12.09 -1.76 5.07
N SER A 58 -12.23 -2.34 3.88
CA SER A 58 -11.11 -2.65 2.99
C SER A 58 -11.47 -2.34 1.55
N VAL A 59 -10.52 -1.78 0.81
CA VAL A 59 -10.66 -1.44 -0.62
C VAL A 59 -9.45 -1.99 -1.36
N ILE A 60 -9.69 -2.67 -2.48
CA ILE A 60 -8.66 -3.15 -3.40
C ILE A 60 -8.72 -2.29 -4.67
N ILE A 61 -7.58 -1.80 -5.12
CA ILE A 61 -7.45 -0.97 -6.33
C ILE A 61 -6.43 -1.63 -7.23
N SER A 62 -6.81 -1.85 -8.49
CA SER A 62 -5.94 -2.37 -9.54
C SER A 62 -5.84 -1.35 -10.67
N ARG A 63 -4.77 -1.45 -11.47
CA ARG A 63 -4.76 -0.79 -12.78
C ARG A 63 -5.91 -1.35 -13.62
N GLU A 64 -6.46 -0.51 -14.49
CA GLU A 64 -7.31 -1.00 -15.56
C GLU A 64 -6.53 -2.07 -16.35
N ALA A 65 -7.14 -3.22 -16.59
CA ALA A 65 -6.62 -4.12 -17.60
C ALA A 65 -6.72 -3.38 -18.93
N ASN A 66 -5.60 -3.12 -19.60
CA ASN A 66 -5.64 -2.65 -20.98
C ASN A 66 -6.54 -3.61 -21.77
N HIS A 67 -7.76 -3.18 -22.10
CA HIS A 67 -8.52 -3.85 -23.15
C HIS A 67 -7.77 -3.54 -24.44
N ALA A 68 -6.86 -4.44 -24.82
CA ALA A 68 -6.24 -4.42 -26.13
C ALA A 68 -7.35 -4.65 -27.17
N GLY A 69 -7.95 -3.57 -27.67
CA GLY A 69 -8.89 -3.57 -28.78
C GLY A 69 -10.33 -3.25 -28.39
N SER A 70 -10.75 -2.00 -28.62
CA SER A 70 -12.09 -1.61 -29.06
C SER A 70 -11.95 -0.63 -30.21
#